data_AF-A0A1Q3JA60-F1
#
_entry.id   AF-A0A1Q3JA60-F1
#
_cell.length_a   1.000
_cell.length_b   1.000
_cell.length_c   1.000
_cell.angle_alpha   90.00
_cell.angle_beta   90.00
_cell.angle_gamma   90.00
#
_symmetry.space_group_name_H-M   'P 1'
#
loop_
_entity.id
_entity.type
_entity.pdbx_description
1 polymer ?
#
loop_
_entity_poly.entity_id
_entity_poly.type
_entity_poly.pdbx_seq_one_letter_code
_entity_poly.pdbx_strand_id
1 'polypeptide(L)' 'MAKKDMIERAYELADTGQFTKAADICRQLSKEGYSGTYVLLHGAAFRGEIRKRIRFARTAAALAAPDGPLRH' A
#
# COMPACT_ATOMS: atom_id res chain seq x y z
N MET A 1 6.58 21.97 9.04
CA MET A 1 6.02 21.08 8.00
C MET A 1 4.82 20.37 8.59
N ALA A 2 3.62 20.55 8.05
CA ALA A 2 2.46 19.77 8.49
C ALA A 2 2.73 18.29 8.17
N LYS A 3 2.66 17.41 9.18
CA LYS A 3 2.70 15.97 8.93
C LYS A 3 1.53 15.64 8.01
N LYS A 4 1.83 15.02 6.86
CA LYS A 4 0.81 14.50 5.93
C LYS A 4 -0.13 13.57 6.68
N ASP A 5 -1.40 13.50 6.30
CA ASP A 5 -2.34 12.61 7.00
C ASP A 5 -1.90 11.14 6.82
N MET A 6 -2.02 10.36 7.88
CA MET A 6 -1.64 8.95 7.90
C MET A 6 -2.41 8.15 6.83
N ILE A 7 -3.67 8.53 6.58
CA ILE A 7 -4.53 7.90 5.57
C ILE A 7 -3.99 8.15 4.16
N GLU A 8 -3.68 9.41 3.85
CA GLU A 8 -3.10 9.77 2.55
C GLU A 8 -1.79 9.04 2.30
N ARG A 9 -0.93 8.99 3.33
CA ARG A 9 0.35 8.28 3.23
C ARG A 9 0.15 6.78 3.03
N ALA A 10 -0.85 6.17 3.66
CA ALA A 10 -1.18 4.77 3.46
C ALA A 10 -1.61 4.48 2.00
N TYR A 11 -2.36 5.41 1.39
CA TYR A 11 -2.76 5.30 0.00
C TYR A 11 -1.56 5.41 -0.95
N GLU A 12 -0.67 6.37 -0.74
CA GLU A 12 0.58 6.48 -1.53
C GLU A 12 1.38 5.17 -1.49
N LEU A 13 1.57 4.61 -0.29
CA LEU A 13 2.28 3.35 -0.12
C LEU A 13 1.55 2.21 -0.86
N ALA A 14 0.23 2.12 -0.78
CA ALA A 14 -0.55 1.12 -1.50
C ALA A 14 -0.41 1.25 -3.02
N ASP A 15 -0.35 2.49 -3.53
CA ASP A 15 -0.29 2.80 -4.96
C ASP A 15 1.10 2.56 -5.55
N THR A 16 2.15 2.42 -4.73
CA THR A 16 3.49 2.02 -5.21
C THR A 16 3.55 0.61 -5.81
N GLY A 17 2.61 -0.27 -5.45
CA GLY A 17 2.66 -1.69 -5.81
C GLY A 17 3.79 -2.48 -5.14
N GLN A 18 4.59 -1.87 -4.26
CA GLN A 18 5.70 -2.53 -3.55
C GLN A 18 5.21 -3.42 -2.40
N PHE A 19 4.03 -3.13 -1.87
CA PHE A 19 3.46 -3.85 -0.73
C PHE A 19 2.51 -4.94 -1.20
N THR A 20 2.45 -6.05 -0.46
CA THR A 20 1.52 -7.15 -0.76
C THR A 20 0.38 -7.24 0.24
N LYS A 21 0.57 -6.71 1.46
CA LYS A 21 -0.40 -6.74 2.55
C LYS A 21 -0.53 -5.37 3.19
N ALA A 22 -1.75 -5.05 3.64
CA ALA A 22 -2.02 -3.81 4.39
C ALA A 22 -1.19 -3.74 5.70
N ALA A 23 -0.84 -4.88 6.30
CA ALA A 23 0.02 -4.93 7.48
C ALA A 23 1.44 -4.39 7.23
N ASP A 24 1.98 -4.60 6.03
CA ASP A 24 3.32 -4.10 5.67
C ASP A 24 3.31 -2.56 5.55
N ILE A 25 2.22 -2.01 5.02
CA ILE A 25 2.00 -0.56 4.96
C ILE A 25 1.96 0.03 6.38
N CYS A 26 1.25 -0.61 7.31
CA CYS A 26 1.20 -0.12 8.69
C CYS A 26 2.55 -0.19 9.39
N ARG A 27 3.34 -1.24 9.12
CA ARG A 27 4.72 -1.32 9.63
C ARG A 27 5.57 -0.19 9.07
N GLN A 28 5.41 0.16 7.80
CA GLN A 28 6.10 1.28 7.17
C GLN A 28 5.68 2.62 7.76
N LEU A 29 4.38 2.86 7.94
CA LEU A 29 3.85 4.06 8.60
C LEU A 29 4.37 4.19 10.04
N SER A 30 4.44 3.09 10.79
CA SER A 30 5.01 3.11 12.15
C SER A 30 6.50 3.49 12.13
N LYS A 31 7.28 3.02 11.14
CA LYS A 31 8.68 3.41 10.96
C LYS A 31 8.84 4.89 10.58
N GLU A 32 7.89 5.43 9.81
CA GLU A 32 7.83 6.86 9.45
C GLU A 32 7.39 7.75 10.62
N GLY A 33 7.05 7.17 11.78
CA GLY A 33 6.68 7.91 12.99
C GLY A 33 5.19 8.26 13.07
N TYR A 34 4.34 7.57 12.32
CA TYR A 34 2.89 7.63 12.50
C TYR A 34 2.47 6.74 13.67
N SER A 35 1.65 7.29 14.56
CA SER A 35 1.07 6.58 15.71
C SER A 35 -0.37 6.17 15.40
N GLY A 36 -0.85 5.06 15.97
CA GLY A 36 -2.22 4.59 15.76
C GLY A 36 -2.46 3.89 14.42
N THR A 37 -1.41 3.43 13.73
CA THR A 37 -1.50 2.70 12.45
C THR A 37 -2.34 1.42 12.54
N TYR A 38 -2.39 0.80 13.72
CA TYR A 38 -3.24 -0.37 13.98
C TYR A 38 -4.74 -0.05 13.97
N VAL A 39 -5.14 1.16 14.40
CA VAL A 39 -6.55 1.57 14.42
C VAL A 39 -7.12 1.64 13.01
N LEU A 40 -6.32 2.12 12.04
CA LEU A 40 -6.68 2.10 10.62
C LEU A 40 -6.96 0.69 10.10
N LEU A 41 -6.17 -0.30 10.52
CA LEU A 41 -6.38 -1.70 10.13
C LEU A 41 -7.59 -2.35 10.77
N HIS A 42 -8.14 -1.81 11.86
CA HIS A 42 -9.37 -2.39 12.42
C HIS A 42 -10.57 -2.15 11.51
N GLY A 43 -10.59 -1.03 10.77
CA GLY A 43 -11.64 -0.72 9.79
C GLY A 43 -11.67 -1.74 8.64
N ALA A 44 -12.79 -2.48 8.51
CA ALA A 44 -12.99 -3.44 7.42
C ALA A 44 -13.01 -2.74 6.04
N ALA A 45 -13.66 -1.57 5.95
CA ALA A 45 -13.73 -0.77 4.74
C ALA A 45 -12.33 -0.31 4.27
N PHE A 46 -11.55 0.28 5.18
CA PHE A 46 -10.19 0.75 4.90
C PHE A 46 -9.27 -0.39 4.45
N ARG A 47 -9.29 -1.54 5.14
CA ARG A 47 -8.54 -2.74 4.72
C ARG A 47 -8.96 -3.25 3.35
N GLY A 48 -10.25 -3.15 3.02
CA GLY A 48 -10.78 -3.53 1.71
C GLY A 48 -10.25 -2.62 0.61
N GLU A 49 -10.25 -1.31 0.86
CA GLU A 49 -9.76 -0.31 -0.09
C GLU A 49 -8.25 -0.44 -0.32
N ILE A 50 -7.45 -0.52 0.74
CA ILE A 50 -5.98 -0.71 0.64
C ILE A 50 -5.66 -1.98 -0.15
N ARG A 51 -6.38 -3.08 0.09
CA ARG A 51 -6.19 -4.33 -0.67
C ARG A 51 -6.51 -4.16 -2.16
N LYS A 52 -7.58 -3.43 -2.49
CA LYS A 52 -7.93 -3.13 -3.89
C LYS A 52 -6.83 -2.30 -4.56
N ARG A 53 -6.34 -1.25 -3.90
CA ARG A 53 -5.26 -0.39 -4.40
C ARG A 53 -3.96 -1.15 -4.62
N ILE A 54 -3.52 -1.93 -3.62
CA ILE A 54 -2.34 -2.81 -3.74
C ILE A 54 -2.48 -3.72 -4.96
N ARG A 55 -3.64 -4.38 -5.11
CA ARG A 55 -3.87 -5.28 -6.24
C ARG A 55 -3.78 -4.52 -7.57
N PHE A 56 -4.43 -3.37 -7.66
CA PHE A 56 -4.43 -2.55 -8.86
C PHE A 56 -3.02 -2.07 -9.22
N ALA A 57 -2.29 -1.51 -8.25
CA ALA A 57 -0.93 -1.03 -8.44
C ALA A 57 0.03 -2.15 -8.85
N ARG A 58 -0.11 -3.34 -8.27
CA ARG A 58 0.68 -4.52 -8.68
C ARG A 58 0.35 -4.99 -10.08
N THR A 59 -0.93 -5.01 -10.46
CA THR A 59 -1.33 -5.34 -11.84
C THR A 59 -0.82 -4.29 -12.82
N ALA A 60 -0.92 -3.01 -12.49
CA ALA A 60 -0.39 -1.92 -13.31
C ALA A 60 1.15 -2.03 -13.46
N ALA A 61 1.88 -2.29 -12.36
CA ALA A 61 3.31 -2.50 -12.39
C ALA A 61 3.71 -3.74 -13.21
N ALA A 62 2.95 -4.84 -13.12
CA ALA A 62 3.18 -6.04 -13.92
C ALA A 62 2.91 -5.81 -15.41
N LEU A 63 1.91 -4.99 -15.76
CA LEU A 63 1.63 -4.62 -17.16
C LEU A 63 2.63 -3.60 -17.71
N ALA A 64 3.19 -2.76 -16.84
CA ALA A 64 4.20 -1.76 -17.20
C ALA A 64 5.62 -2.33 -17.30
N ALA A 65 5.86 -3.56 -16.82
CA ALA A 65 7.11 -4.27 -17.04
C ALA A 65 7.12 -4.82 -18.49
N PRO A 66 7.93 -4.25 -19.41
CA PRO A 66 7.93 -4.65 -20.83
C PRO A 66 8.51 -6.05 -21.08
N ASP A 67 9.11 -6.68 -20.06
CA ASP A 67 9.67 -8.03 -20.15
C ASP A 67 8.86 -9.00 -19.29
N GLY A 68 7.86 -9.62 -19.90
CA GLY A 68 7.33 -10.89 -19.40
C GLY A 68 8.45 -11.95 -19.39
N PRO A 69 8.36 -13.00 -18.54
CA PRO A 69 9.34 -14.06 -18.60
C PRO A 69 9.27 -14.70 -19.99
N LEU A 70 10.38 -14.63 -20.73
CA LEU A 70 10.63 -15.47 -21.89
C LEU A 70 10.34 -16.91 -21.45
N ARG A 71 9.21 -17.44 -21.92
CA ARG A 71 8.92 -18.87 -21.89
C ARG A 71 9.93 -19.54 -22.82
N HIS A 72 10.94 -20.19 -22.25
CA HIS A 72 11.69 -21.27 -22.89
C HIS A 72 10.97 -22.59 -22.68
#